data_AF-A0A921YKR3-F1
#
_entry.id   AF-A0A921YKR3-F1
#
_cell.length_a   1.000
_cell.length_b   1.000
_cell.length_c   1.000
_cell.angle_alpha   90.00
_cell.angle_beta   90.00
_cell.angle_gamma   90.00
#
_symmetry.space_group_name_H-M   'P 1'
#
loop_
_entity.id
_entity.type
_entity.pdbx_description
1 polymer ?
#
loop_
_entity_poly.entity_id
_entity_poly.type
_entity_poly.pdbx_seq_one_letter_code
_entity_poly.pdbx_strand_id
1 'polypeptide(L)'
;MLKHVAVSPHRTRADSVSLSSSASCCSLGSLDNRHDSVTDLSHRTTTIKVYARRLRPDIEYKTLSVTWGTTAREVVATLLGKFRMRHRDPRLFYLSMEVRVRAAGLRTTLVLDDDARPAALQACHPKGYSKFSLQMRPGGLVKIYDSALMSSSQYKCLLTSERTTADELLAILLHCYDSTEGVERFSLYEVSPSQEYERKLHPDDLPLLVQRAWPTDSDCHFRVRRNPRAPPLPPLPPRALASTPAAASAEEPDEEPSRALSALSLESDEGKRKYSPVYKFPSISYCRDTKNDYLYI
;
A
#
# COMPACT_ATOMS: atom_id res chain seq x y z
N MET A 1 -18.18 -30.95 70.36
CA MET A 1 -18.03 -32.38 70.71
C MET A 1 -18.85 -33.21 69.72
N LEU A 2 -18.37 -34.43 69.42
CA LEU A 2 -18.91 -35.46 68.50
C LEU A 2 -18.75 -35.13 67.00
N LYS A 3 -17.82 -35.73 66.22
CA LYS A 3 -17.50 -37.15 65.89
C LYS A 3 -18.60 -37.86 65.08
N HIS A 4 -18.28 -38.17 63.82
CA HIS A 4 -18.62 -39.37 63.02
C HIS A 4 -17.84 -39.20 61.68
N VAL A 5 -16.78 -39.94 61.33
CA VAL A 5 -16.60 -41.38 60.97
C VAL A 5 -17.55 -41.76 59.83
N ALA A 6 -17.12 -42.17 58.62
CA ALA A 6 -16.22 -43.26 58.27
C ALA A 6 -15.72 -43.16 56.81
N VAL A 7 -14.57 -43.76 56.46
CA VAL A 7 -14.39 -44.50 55.19
C VAL A 7 -13.36 -45.64 55.40
N SER A 8 -13.75 -46.85 55.01
CA SER A 8 -12.98 -48.10 55.04
C SER A 8 -12.15 -48.30 53.74
N PRO A 9 -11.20 -49.26 53.70
CA PRO A 9 -10.04 -49.26 52.81
C PRO A 9 -10.22 -50.16 51.58
N HIS A 10 -9.59 -49.81 50.44
CA HIS A 10 -8.92 -50.78 49.55
C HIS A 10 -8.04 -50.10 48.47
N ARG A 11 -6.82 -50.64 48.34
CA ARG A 11 -5.79 -50.53 47.27
C ARG A 11 -6.43 -50.69 45.86
N THR A 12 -5.98 -50.07 44.77
CA THR A 12 -4.71 -50.27 44.04
C THR A 12 -4.44 -49.18 42.97
N ARG A 13 -3.16 -48.99 42.65
CA ARG A 13 -2.54 -48.21 41.54
C ARG A 13 -3.22 -48.37 40.17
N ALA A 14 -3.32 -47.27 39.41
CA ALA A 14 -2.79 -47.13 38.03
C ALA A 14 -2.87 -45.66 37.58
N ASP A 15 -1.79 -45.17 36.97
CA ASP A 15 -1.60 -43.81 36.47
C ASP A 15 -2.51 -43.49 35.27
N SER A 16 -3.16 -42.32 35.31
CA SER A 16 -3.64 -41.63 34.10
C SER A 16 -3.77 -40.13 34.38
N VAL A 17 -2.74 -39.37 34.03
CA VAL A 17 -2.79 -37.91 34.01
C VAL A 17 -3.34 -37.44 32.67
N SER A 18 -4.52 -36.83 32.72
CA SER A 18 -5.15 -36.11 31.62
C SER A 18 -4.45 -34.77 31.43
N LEU A 19 -3.82 -34.57 30.26
CA LEU A 19 -3.35 -33.26 29.81
C LEU A 19 -4.36 -32.67 28.83
N SER A 20 -5.27 -31.82 29.33
CA SER A 20 -5.98 -30.85 28.50
C SER A 20 -5.39 -29.46 28.78
N SER A 21 -4.55 -29.00 27.85
CA SER A 21 -4.17 -27.60 27.73
C SER A 21 -3.73 -27.37 26.29
N SER A 22 -4.64 -26.81 25.49
CA SER A 22 -4.36 -26.30 24.15
C SER A 22 -3.52 -25.03 24.27
N ALA A 23 -2.24 -25.20 24.63
CA ALA A 23 -1.21 -24.22 24.38
C ALA A 23 -0.70 -24.46 22.96
N SER A 24 -0.93 -23.50 22.06
CA SER A 24 -0.32 -23.48 20.73
C SER A 24 1.19 -23.25 20.89
N CYS A 25 1.95 -24.33 20.93
CA CYS A 25 3.40 -24.34 20.80
C CYS A 25 3.75 -23.95 19.35
N CYS A 26 4.24 -22.72 19.15
CA CYS A 26 4.95 -22.39 17.93
C CYS A 26 6.33 -23.06 18.04
N SER A 27 6.47 -24.25 17.46
CA SER A 27 7.74 -24.96 17.33
C SER A 27 8.77 -24.05 16.66
N LEU A 28 9.76 -23.59 17.44
CA LEU A 28 11.06 -23.19 16.91
C LEU A 28 11.81 -24.49 16.63
N GLY A 29 11.58 -25.05 15.45
CA GLY A 29 12.37 -26.15 14.94
C GLY A 29 13.76 -25.66 14.58
N SER A 30 14.75 -26.21 15.28
CA SER A 30 16.12 -26.51 14.85
C SER A 30 16.58 -25.85 13.54
N LEU A 31 17.46 -24.86 13.66
CA LEU A 31 18.33 -24.43 12.56
C LEU A 31 19.42 -25.49 12.35
N ASP A 32 19.03 -26.66 11.87
CA ASP A 32 19.97 -27.62 11.31
C ASP A 32 19.35 -28.25 10.05
N ASN A 33 19.94 -27.85 8.92
CA ASN A 33 19.98 -28.60 7.68
C ASN A 33 18.65 -28.85 6.94
N ARG A 34 18.06 -27.81 6.32
CA ARG A 34 17.19 -27.96 5.12
C ARG A 34 17.33 -26.76 4.17
N HIS A 35 17.54 -27.06 2.89
CA HIS A 35 17.41 -26.13 1.77
C HIS A 35 15.93 -25.76 1.59
N ASP A 36 15.38 -24.94 2.49
CA ASP A 36 14.05 -24.36 2.27
C ASP A 36 14.19 -23.31 1.17
N SER A 37 13.53 -23.55 0.04
CA SER A 37 13.50 -22.60 -1.06
C SER A 37 12.89 -21.28 -0.55
N VAL A 38 13.51 -20.15 -0.91
CA VAL A 38 13.09 -18.79 -0.50
C VAL A 38 11.60 -18.53 -0.78
N THR A 39 11.03 -19.25 -1.74
CA THR A 39 9.59 -19.25 -2.08
C THR A 39 8.69 -19.76 -0.95
N ASP A 40 9.06 -20.81 -0.21
CA ASP A 40 8.17 -21.45 0.77
C ASP A 40 7.95 -20.59 2.04
N LEU A 41 8.98 -19.84 2.46
CA LEU A 41 8.86 -18.92 3.59
C LEU A 41 7.89 -17.77 3.30
N SER A 42 7.79 -17.34 2.05
CA SER A 42 6.97 -16.17 1.66
C SER A 42 5.48 -16.39 1.88
N HIS A 43 5.01 -17.64 1.84
CA HIS A 43 3.61 -18.03 2.00
C HIS A 43 3.23 -18.37 3.44
N ARG A 44 4.22 -18.57 4.33
CA ARG A 44 3.95 -18.86 5.75
C ARG A 44 3.24 -17.67 6.40
N THR A 45 2.22 -17.93 7.20
CA THR A 45 1.45 -16.88 7.87
C THR A 45 1.97 -16.61 9.28
N THR A 46 1.82 -15.38 9.74
CA THR A 46 2.06 -14.95 11.11
C THR A 46 1.12 -13.81 11.46
N THR A 47 1.14 -13.35 12.71
CA THR A 47 0.33 -12.20 13.13
C THR A 47 1.19 -11.01 13.52
N ILE A 48 0.72 -9.83 13.14
CA ILE A 48 1.29 -8.55 13.55
C ILE A 48 0.20 -7.69 14.21
N LYS A 49 0.59 -6.87 15.19
CA LYS A 49 -0.29 -5.86 15.79
C LYS A 49 0.04 -4.51 15.19
N VAL A 50 -0.95 -3.87 14.57
CA VAL A 50 -0.79 -2.53 13.99
C VAL A 50 -1.66 -1.53 14.74
N TYR A 51 -1.03 -0.51 15.32
CA TYR A 51 -1.71 0.59 16.01
C TYR A 51 -2.23 1.57 14.95
N ALA A 52 -3.55 1.68 14.84
CA ALA A 52 -4.21 2.39 13.74
C ALA A 52 -5.07 3.58 14.23
N ARG A 53 -4.64 4.23 15.33
CA ARG A 53 -5.34 5.39 15.94
C ARG A 53 -5.61 6.52 14.94
N ARG A 54 -4.79 6.65 13.89
CA ARG A 54 -4.97 7.63 12.80
C ARG A 54 -6.21 7.36 11.93
N LEU A 55 -6.71 6.12 11.88
CA LEU A 55 -7.95 5.77 11.18
C LEU A 55 -9.14 5.70 12.14
N ARG A 56 -8.96 5.07 13.30
CA ARG A 56 -9.99 4.97 14.34
C ARG A 56 -9.39 5.22 15.72
N PRO A 57 -9.68 6.36 16.37
CA PRO A 57 -9.09 6.69 17.66
C PRO A 57 -9.52 5.73 18.78
N ASP A 58 -10.72 5.17 18.69
CA ASP A 58 -11.25 4.21 19.67
C ASP A 58 -10.56 2.84 19.62
N ILE A 59 -9.87 2.53 18.51
CA ILE A 59 -9.22 1.23 18.31
C ILE A 59 -7.75 1.39 18.58
N GLU A 60 -7.28 0.82 19.68
CA GLU A 60 -5.87 0.91 20.05
C GLU A 60 -4.97 0.24 18.99
N TYR A 61 -5.26 -1.02 18.67
CA TYR A 61 -4.57 -1.78 17.64
C TYR A 61 -5.49 -2.78 16.94
N LYS A 62 -5.10 -3.16 15.72
CA LYS A 62 -5.70 -4.27 14.98
C LYS A 62 -4.67 -5.38 14.80
N THR A 63 -5.02 -6.60 15.18
CA THR A 63 -4.22 -7.78 14.85
C THR A 63 -4.54 -8.24 13.44
N LEU A 64 -3.51 -8.41 12.60
CA LEU A 64 -3.61 -8.87 11.23
C LEU A 64 -2.88 -10.19 11.07
N SER A 65 -3.49 -11.16 10.39
CA SER A 65 -2.78 -12.29 9.81
C SER A 65 -2.16 -11.84 8.50
N VAL A 66 -0.86 -12.02 8.36
CA VAL A 66 -0.04 -11.60 7.21
C VAL A 66 0.92 -12.72 6.84
N THR A 67 1.38 -12.76 5.60
CA THR A 67 2.47 -13.65 5.20
C THR A 67 3.82 -12.97 5.42
N TRP A 68 4.92 -13.71 5.33
CA TRP A 68 6.28 -13.12 5.37
C TRP A 68 6.58 -12.25 4.16
N GLY A 69 5.86 -12.46 3.04
CA GLY A 69 5.93 -11.63 1.85
C GLY A 69 5.09 -10.36 1.90
N THR A 70 4.13 -10.25 2.83
CA THR A 70 3.20 -9.11 2.85
C THR A 70 3.96 -7.79 3.07
N THR A 71 3.76 -6.85 2.15
CA THR A 71 4.42 -5.53 2.15
C THR A 71 3.69 -4.53 3.05
N ALA A 72 4.37 -3.46 3.44
CA ALA A 72 3.78 -2.38 4.22
C ALA A 72 2.60 -1.73 3.49
N ARG A 73 2.70 -1.55 2.17
CA ARG A 73 1.61 -1.05 1.31
C ARG A 73 0.37 -1.96 1.37
N GLU A 74 0.56 -3.27 1.30
CA GLU A 74 -0.56 -4.24 1.40
C GLU A 74 -1.20 -4.24 2.79
N VAL A 75 -0.40 -4.07 3.85
CA VAL A 75 -0.92 -3.91 5.22
C VAL A 75 -1.79 -2.65 5.33
N VAL A 76 -1.35 -1.52 4.76
CA VAL A 76 -2.14 -0.27 4.71
C VAL A 76 -3.46 -0.51 3.98
N ALA A 77 -3.43 -1.09 2.78
CA ALA A 77 -4.63 -1.38 2.00
C ALA A 77 -5.60 -2.31 2.75
N THR A 78 -5.07 -3.33 3.43
CA THR A 78 -5.85 -4.26 4.26
C THR A 78 -6.53 -3.54 5.42
N LEU A 79 -5.84 -2.61 6.09
CA LEU A 79 -6.41 -1.82 7.19
C LEU A 79 -7.54 -0.92 6.70
N LEU A 80 -7.34 -0.21 5.60
CA LEU A 80 -8.38 0.64 5.00
C LEU A 80 -9.62 -0.18 4.62
N GLY A 81 -9.43 -1.36 4.01
CA GLY A 81 -10.52 -2.29 3.71
C GLY A 81 -11.27 -2.76 4.95
N LYS A 82 -10.55 -3.24 5.98
CA LYS A 82 -11.15 -3.73 7.24
C LYS A 82 -11.89 -2.64 8.02
N PHE A 83 -11.49 -1.38 7.88
CA PHE A 83 -12.18 -0.24 8.50
C PHE A 83 -13.20 0.45 7.58
N ARG A 84 -13.49 -0.11 6.39
CA ARG A 84 -14.41 0.47 5.40
C ARG A 84 -14.04 1.89 4.95
N MET A 85 -12.74 2.18 4.91
CA MET A 85 -12.16 3.48 4.52
C MET A 85 -11.60 3.46 3.09
N ARG A 86 -12.26 2.74 2.17
CA ARG A 86 -11.82 2.61 0.76
C ARG A 86 -11.87 3.91 -0.03
N HIS A 87 -12.65 4.88 0.44
CA HIS A 87 -12.73 6.24 -0.10
C HIS A 87 -11.57 7.14 0.36
N ARG A 88 -10.65 6.63 1.18
CA ARG A 88 -9.43 7.35 1.58
C ARG A 88 -8.28 6.94 0.67
N ASP A 89 -7.45 7.92 0.35
CA ASP A 89 -6.24 7.68 -0.42
C ASP A 89 -5.24 6.80 0.36
N PRO A 90 -4.90 5.59 -0.11
CA PRO A 90 -3.93 4.73 0.56
C PRO A 90 -2.52 5.31 0.61
N ARG A 91 -2.13 6.16 -0.35
CA ARG A 91 -0.79 6.78 -0.40
C ARG A 91 -0.60 7.90 0.61
N LEU A 92 -1.66 8.31 1.30
CA LEU A 92 -1.55 9.16 2.49
C LEU A 92 -1.06 8.40 3.71
N PHE A 93 -1.03 7.07 3.70
CA PHE A 93 -0.69 6.29 4.87
C PHE A 93 0.61 5.54 4.67
N TYR A 94 1.31 5.29 5.78
CA TYR A 94 2.52 4.49 5.80
C TYR A 94 2.69 3.82 7.17
N LEU A 95 3.55 2.81 7.23
CA LEU A 95 3.86 2.16 8.49
C LEU A 95 5.14 2.73 9.11
N SER A 96 5.15 2.80 10.43
CA SER A 96 6.33 3.04 11.23
C SER A 96 6.51 1.90 12.21
N MET A 97 7.74 1.61 12.57
CA MET A 97 8.11 0.58 13.54
C MET A 97 8.92 1.21 14.67
N GLU A 98 8.40 1.15 15.88
CA GLU A 98 9.15 1.51 17.08
C GLU A 98 9.93 0.26 17.56
N VAL A 99 11.24 0.40 17.69
CA VAL A 99 12.18 -0.62 18.20
C VAL A 99 12.83 -0.09 19.47
N ARG A 100 12.89 -0.93 20.51
CA ARG A 100 13.61 -0.61 21.75
C ARG A 100 14.92 -1.39 21.82
N VAL A 101 16.01 -0.67 22.01
CA VAL A 101 17.35 -1.26 22.21
C VAL A 101 17.62 -1.31 23.72
N ARG A 102 17.43 -2.49 24.31
CA ARG A 102 17.54 -2.68 25.78
C ARG A 102 18.90 -2.22 26.34
N ALA A 103 19.99 -2.48 25.62
CA ALA A 103 21.34 -2.15 26.07
C ALA A 103 21.60 -0.64 26.23
N ALA A 104 20.89 0.21 25.47
CA ALA A 104 21.08 1.66 25.47
C ALA A 104 19.91 2.43 26.09
N GLY A 105 18.87 1.74 26.57
CA GLY A 105 17.61 2.37 27.00
C GLY A 105 16.91 3.19 25.90
N LEU A 106 17.33 3.05 24.65
CA LEU A 106 16.91 3.91 23.53
C LEU A 106 15.67 3.32 22.83
N ARG A 107 14.81 4.22 22.39
CA ARG A 107 13.60 3.94 21.63
C ARG A 107 13.68 4.69 20.31
N THR A 108 13.74 3.95 19.22
CA THR A 108 13.90 4.49 17.88
C THR A 108 12.66 4.16 17.06
N THR A 109 12.16 5.15 16.31
CA THR A 109 11.06 4.95 15.35
C THR A 109 11.64 4.92 13.95
N LEU A 110 11.44 3.81 13.25
CA LEU A 110 11.81 3.61 11.86
C LEU A 110 10.59 3.84 10.98
N VAL A 111 10.71 4.69 9.97
CA VAL A 111 9.72 4.79 8.90
C VAL A 111 9.94 3.62 7.96
N LEU A 112 8.88 2.87 7.65
CA LEU A 112 8.97 1.74 6.72
C LEU A 112 8.65 2.21 5.31
N ASP A 113 9.44 1.76 4.36
CA ASP A 113 9.14 1.90 2.93
C ASP A 113 7.95 1.02 2.54
N ASP A 114 7.34 1.31 1.39
CA ASP A 114 6.11 0.67 0.95
C ASP A 114 6.28 -0.84 0.68
N ASP A 115 7.48 -1.26 0.29
CA ASP A 115 7.90 -2.65 0.01
C ASP A 115 8.48 -3.38 1.23
N ALA A 116 8.69 -2.66 2.35
CA ALA A 116 9.16 -3.25 3.59
C ALA A 116 8.20 -4.36 4.06
N ARG A 117 8.74 -5.44 4.63
CA ARG A 117 7.98 -6.63 5.02
C ARG A 117 7.83 -6.71 6.54
N PRO A 118 6.70 -6.26 7.14
CA PRO A 118 6.59 -6.09 8.59
C PRO A 118 6.74 -7.40 9.37
N ALA A 119 6.28 -8.52 8.81
CA ALA A 119 6.44 -9.84 9.42
C ALA A 119 7.92 -10.26 9.53
N ALA A 120 8.70 -10.05 8.47
CA ALA A 120 10.13 -10.32 8.46
C ALA A 120 10.87 -9.43 9.45
N LEU A 121 10.58 -8.12 9.43
CA LEU A 121 11.15 -7.17 10.39
C LEU A 121 10.81 -7.53 11.83
N GLN A 122 9.57 -7.95 12.11
CA GLN A 122 9.17 -8.37 13.45
C GLN A 122 9.99 -9.54 13.98
N ALA A 123 10.39 -10.47 13.12
CA ALA A 123 11.14 -11.68 13.50
C ALA A 123 12.61 -11.41 13.81
N CYS A 124 13.19 -10.35 13.25
CA CYS A 124 14.57 -9.94 13.54
C CYS A 124 14.72 -9.32 14.95
N HIS A 125 13.62 -9.06 15.65
CA HIS A 125 13.63 -8.47 16.98
C HIS A 125 13.04 -9.42 18.04
N PRO A 126 13.47 -9.29 19.31
CA PRO A 126 12.88 -10.06 20.40
C PRO A 126 11.35 -9.90 20.46
N LYS A 127 10.64 -11.00 20.74
CA LYS A 127 9.16 -11.02 20.80
C LYS A 127 8.65 -9.92 21.75
N GLY A 128 7.75 -9.06 21.24
CA GLY A 128 7.12 -7.97 22.00
C GLY A 128 7.81 -6.61 21.94
N TYR A 129 8.93 -6.48 21.23
CA TYR A 129 9.69 -5.21 21.14
C TYR A 129 9.42 -4.40 19.87
N SER A 130 8.70 -4.98 18.91
CA SER A 130 8.35 -4.35 17.64
C SER A 130 6.92 -3.81 17.71
N LYS A 131 6.77 -2.49 17.64
CA LYS A 131 5.45 -1.84 17.61
C LYS A 131 5.23 -1.17 16.26
N PHE A 132 4.34 -1.73 15.45
CA PHE A 132 3.93 -1.14 14.17
C PHE A 132 2.82 -0.12 14.38
N SER A 133 2.98 1.09 13.86
CA SER A 133 1.96 2.13 13.91
C SER A 133 1.69 2.68 12.52
N LEU A 134 0.41 2.79 12.16
CA LEU A 134 -0.03 3.45 10.95
C LEU A 134 0.06 4.97 11.15
N GLN A 135 0.75 5.63 10.23
CA GLN A 135 0.94 7.07 10.22
C GLN A 135 0.32 7.67 8.95
N MET A 136 0.17 9.00 8.93
CA MET A 136 -0.25 9.73 7.74
C MET A 136 0.85 10.65 7.24
N ARG A 137 1.07 10.65 5.94
CA ARG A 137 1.90 11.61 5.19
C ARG A 137 1.11 12.92 5.00
N PRO A 138 1.79 14.05 4.77
CA PRO A 138 1.16 15.25 4.25
C PRO A 138 0.45 14.98 2.91
N GLY A 139 -0.59 15.76 2.64
CA GLY A 139 -1.37 15.70 1.40
C GLY A 139 -2.07 17.03 1.16
N GLY A 140 -2.91 17.06 0.13
CA GLY A 140 -3.68 18.25 -0.23
C GLY A 140 -5.08 17.91 -0.70
N LEU A 141 -5.98 18.88 -0.61
CA LEU A 141 -7.35 18.74 -1.11
C LEU A 141 -7.36 18.96 -2.62
N VAL A 142 -7.88 17.99 -3.34
CA VAL A 142 -8.18 18.09 -4.76
C VAL A 142 -9.68 18.20 -4.94
N LYS A 143 -10.14 19.25 -5.63
CA LYS A 143 -11.54 19.46 -5.97
C LYS A 143 -11.81 18.92 -7.38
N ILE A 144 -12.79 18.05 -7.52
CA ILE A 144 -13.13 17.37 -8.76
C ILE A 144 -14.62 17.55 -9.06
N TYR A 145 -14.95 18.05 -10.25
CA TYR A 145 -16.31 18.05 -10.77
C TYR A 145 -16.63 16.67 -11.35
N ASP A 146 -17.58 15.98 -10.74
CA ASP A 146 -17.82 14.54 -10.92
C ASP A 146 -19.24 14.21 -11.38
N SER A 147 -19.91 15.17 -12.02
CA SER A 147 -21.27 15.01 -12.57
C SER A 147 -21.40 13.84 -13.55
N ALA A 148 -20.30 13.42 -14.18
CA ALA A 148 -20.24 12.23 -15.04
C ALA A 148 -20.41 10.89 -14.29
N LEU A 149 -20.16 10.88 -12.98
CA LEU A 149 -20.33 9.75 -12.06
C LEU A 149 -21.67 9.84 -11.32
N MET A 150 -21.99 11.03 -10.80
CA MET A 150 -23.23 11.30 -10.08
C MET A 150 -23.83 12.62 -10.56
N SER A 151 -24.92 12.58 -11.33
CA SER A 151 -25.48 13.77 -12.00
C SER A 151 -25.92 14.88 -11.05
N SER A 152 -26.31 14.55 -9.82
CA SER A 152 -26.67 15.53 -8.78
C SER A 152 -25.46 16.08 -8.00
N SER A 153 -24.26 15.51 -8.19
CA SER A 153 -23.05 16.00 -7.53
C SER A 153 -22.51 17.23 -8.27
N GLN A 154 -22.31 18.31 -7.53
CA GLN A 154 -21.65 19.51 -8.07
C GLN A 154 -20.15 19.29 -8.17
N TYR A 155 -19.53 18.87 -7.06
CA TYR A 155 -18.12 18.53 -6.98
C TYR A 155 -17.87 17.66 -5.75
N LYS A 156 -16.75 16.95 -5.77
CA LYS A 156 -16.21 16.24 -4.62
C LYS A 156 -14.81 16.76 -4.28
N CYS A 157 -14.51 16.86 -3.00
CA CYS A 157 -13.17 17.18 -2.52
C CYS A 157 -12.55 15.94 -1.89
N LEU A 158 -11.38 15.53 -2.36
CA LEU A 158 -10.64 14.39 -1.83
C LEU A 158 -9.30 14.88 -1.28
N LEU A 159 -8.96 14.46 -0.06
CA LEU A 159 -7.61 14.63 0.47
C LEU A 159 -6.73 13.54 -0.15
N THR A 160 -5.70 13.93 -0.89
CA THR A 160 -4.82 13.02 -1.63
C THR A 160 -3.34 13.28 -1.34
N SER A 161 -2.52 12.26 -1.56
CA SER A 161 -1.06 12.34 -1.51
C SER A 161 -0.52 13.04 -2.75
N GLU A 162 0.65 13.66 -2.61
CA GLU A 162 1.40 14.23 -3.75
C GLU A 162 1.83 13.17 -4.77
N ARG A 163 1.79 11.88 -4.38
CA ARG A 163 2.14 10.75 -5.24
C ARG A 163 0.94 10.03 -5.82
N THR A 164 -0.29 10.49 -5.61
CA THR A 164 -1.49 9.81 -6.10
C THR A 164 -1.71 10.15 -7.56
N THR A 165 -1.86 9.12 -8.40
CA THR A 165 -2.04 9.31 -9.84
C THR A 165 -3.49 9.62 -10.20
N ALA A 166 -3.73 10.09 -11.43
CA ALA A 166 -5.07 10.37 -11.93
C ALA A 166 -5.97 9.13 -11.90
N ASP A 167 -5.46 7.96 -12.29
CA ASP A 167 -6.20 6.70 -12.23
C ASP A 167 -6.53 6.29 -10.79
N GLU A 168 -5.59 6.46 -9.86
CA GLU A 168 -5.84 6.17 -8.45
C GLU A 168 -6.87 7.14 -7.85
N LEU A 169 -6.82 8.43 -8.23
CA LEU A 169 -7.82 9.41 -7.84
C LEU A 169 -9.21 9.03 -8.35
N LEU A 170 -9.33 8.59 -9.60
CA LEU A 170 -10.58 8.08 -10.17
C LEU A 170 -11.07 6.83 -9.43
N ALA A 171 -10.18 5.90 -9.08
CA ALA A 171 -10.52 4.71 -8.30
C ALA A 171 -11.09 5.08 -6.92
N ILE A 172 -10.46 6.03 -6.22
CA ILE A 172 -10.94 6.54 -4.93
C ILE A 172 -12.31 7.19 -5.09
N LEU A 173 -12.49 8.00 -6.13
CA LEU A 173 -13.74 8.69 -6.42
C LEU A 173 -14.89 7.70 -6.72
N LEU A 174 -14.61 6.63 -7.47
CA LEU A 174 -15.55 5.54 -7.72
C LEU A 174 -15.94 4.81 -6.42
N HIS A 175 -14.98 4.57 -5.53
CA HIS A 175 -15.26 4.02 -4.20
C HIS A 175 -16.12 4.93 -3.32
N CYS A 176 -16.11 6.25 -3.52
CA CYS A 176 -17.02 7.13 -2.82
C CYS A 176 -18.50 6.97 -3.21
N TYR A 177 -18.76 6.35 -4.37
CA TYR A 177 -20.10 6.09 -4.89
C TYR A 177 -20.45 4.60 -4.92
N ASP A 178 -19.64 3.76 -4.27
CA ASP A 178 -19.76 2.29 -4.32
C ASP A 178 -19.87 1.74 -5.76
N SER A 179 -19.27 2.43 -6.73
CA SER A 179 -19.29 2.03 -8.12
C SER A 179 -18.36 0.84 -8.38
N THR A 180 -18.85 -0.14 -9.12
CA THR A 180 -18.06 -1.30 -9.59
C THR A 180 -17.46 -1.05 -10.98
N GLU A 181 -17.61 0.17 -11.50
CA GLU A 181 -17.05 0.52 -12.79
C GLU A 181 -15.53 0.58 -12.75
N GLY A 182 -14.88 0.18 -13.86
CA GLY A 182 -13.44 0.29 -14.00
C GLY A 182 -13.02 1.72 -14.36
N VAL A 183 -11.82 2.11 -13.91
CA VAL A 183 -11.25 3.45 -14.12
C VAL A 183 -11.06 3.76 -15.61
N GLU A 184 -10.86 2.75 -16.45
CA GLU A 184 -10.69 2.86 -17.90
C GLU A 184 -11.92 3.43 -18.62
N ARG A 185 -13.08 3.45 -17.95
CA ARG A 185 -14.30 4.10 -18.46
C ARG A 185 -14.36 5.59 -18.20
N PHE A 186 -13.40 6.14 -17.48
CA PHE A 186 -13.37 7.55 -17.13
C PHE A 186 -12.03 8.17 -17.53
N SER A 187 -12.03 9.49 -17.66
CA SER A 187 -10.82 10.28 -17.82
C SER A 187 -10.95 11.54 -16.97
N LEU A 188 -9.84 11.96 -16.38
CA LEU A 188 -9.73 13.22 -15.66
C LEU A 188 -9.23 14.31 -16.62
N TYR A 189 -9.90 15.46 -16.60
CA TYR A 189 -9.53 16.61 -17.41
C TYR A 189 -9.19 17.79 -16.50
N GLU A 190 -8.15 18.52 -16.87
CA GLU A 190 -7.90 19.88 -16.41
C GLU A 190 -8.59 20.84 -17.39
N VAL A 191 -9.35 21.79 -16.85
CA VAL A 191 -10.18 22.70 -17.63
C VAL A 191 -10.02 24.12 -17.10
N SER A 192 -9.77 25.08 -17.99
CA SER A 192 -9.83 26.51 -17.69
C SER A 192 -10.81 27.19 -18.66
N PRO A 193 -12.04 27.48 -18.21
CA PRO A 193 -13.05 28.14 -19.02
C PRO A 193 -12.60 29.49 -19.58
N SER A 194 -11.94 30.32 -18.76
CA SER A 194 -11.45 31.65 -19.16
C SER A 194 -10.45 31.62 -20.32
N GLN A 195 -9.72 30.51 -20.47
CA GLN A 195 -8.71 30.33 -21.53
C GLN A 195 -9.19 29.40 -22.65
N GLU A 196 -10.47 28.96 -22.62
CA GLU A 196 -11.01 27.90 -23.49
C GLU A 196 -10.10 26.66 -23.54
N TYR A 197 -9.40 26.38 -22.45
CA TYR A 197 -8.40 25.33 -22.36
C TYR A 197 -9.00 24.08 -21.74
N GLU A 198 -8.75 22.94 -22.38
CA GLU A 198 -9.06 21.62 -21.82
C GLU A 198 -8.00 20.61 -22.22
N ARG A 199 -7.49 19.88 -21.24
CA ARG A 199 -6.51 18.81 -21.43
C ARG A 199 -6.90 17.57 -20.64
N LYS A 200 -6.84 16.42 -21.31
CA LYS A 200 -6.93 15.12 -20.64
C LYS A 200 -5.62 14.85 -19.89
N LEU A 201 -5.72 14.52 -18.60
CA LEU A 201 -4.57 14.06 -17.82
C LEU A 201 -4.19 12.63 -18.22
N HIS A 202 -2.90 12.36 -18.24
CA HIS A 202 -2.38 11.00 -18.35
C HIS A 202 -2.74 10.19 -17.09
N PRO A 203 -3.00 8.87 -17.19
CA PRO A 203 -3.26 8.01 -16.02
C PRO A 203 -2.24 8.16 -14.88
N ASP A 204 -0.97 8.41 -15.23
CA ASP A 204 0.15 8.58 -14.29
C ASP A 204 0.38 10.03 -13.85
N ASP A 205 -0.34 11.02 -14.40
CA ASP A 205 -0.24 12.40 -13.93
C ASP A 205 -0.66 12.48 -12.46
N LEU A 206 -0.04 13.39 -11.71
CA LEU A 206 -0.25 13.55 -10.27
C LEU A 206 -1.16 14.76 -10.02
N PRO A 207 -2.49 14.59 -9.80
CA PRO A 207 -3.45 15.70 -9.86
C PRO A 207 -3.17 16.79 -8.82
N LEU A 208 -2.65 16.43 -7.64
CA LEU A 208 -2.29 17.41 -6.63
C LEU A 208 -1.10 18.30 -7.08
N LEU A 209 -0.15 17.75 -7.84
CA LEU A 209 0.96 18.53 -8.39
C LEU A 209 0.49 19.40 -9.56
N VAL A 210 -0.37 18.86 -10.42
CA VAL A 210 -1.02 19.63 -11.50
C VAL A 210 -1.77 20.83 -10.92
N GLN A 211 -2.58 20.63 -9.87
CA GLN A 211 -3.32 21.69 -9.20
C GLN A 211 -2.41 22.80 -8.63
N ARG A 212 -1.25 22.42 -8.09
CA ARG A 212 -0.30 23.38 -7.50
C ARG A 212 0.49 24.16 -8.55
N ALA A 213 0.54 23.67 -9.78
CA ALA A 213 1.17 24.35 -10.90
C ALA A 213 0.25 25.37 -11.57
N TRP A 214 -1.03 25.42 -11.20
CA TRP A 214 -1.97 26.40 -11.74
C TRP A 214 -1.58 27.83 -11.38
N PRO A 215 -1.77 28.79 -12.30
CA PRO A 215 -1.65 30.21 -11.99
C PRO A 215 -2.58 30.61 -10.84
N THR A 216 -2.15 31.53 -9.98
CA THR A 216 -2.91 31.90 -8.77
C THR A 216 -4.29 32.49 -9.07
N ASP A 217 -4.44 33.16 -10.22
CA ASP A 217 -5.71 33.76 -10.68
C ASP A 217 -6.44 32.89 -11.72
N SER A 218 -6.07 31.61 -11.88
CA SER A 218 -6.75 30.74 -12.84
C SER A 218 -8.08 30.21 -12.30
N ASP A 219 -9.01 29.98 -13.23
CA ASP A 219 -10.26 29.25 -13.00
C ASP A 219 -10.10 27.75 -13.32
N CYS A 220 -8.85 27.26 -13.28
CA CYS A 220 -8.54 25.86 -13.53
C CYS A 220 -9.27 24.96 -12.53
N HIS A 221 -9.84 23.86 -13.02
CA HIS A 221 -10.43 22.83 -12.20
C HIS A 221 -10.34 21.46 -12.85
N PHE A 222 -10.48 20.42 -12.03
CA PHE A 222 -10.60 19.06 -12.54
C PHE A 222 -12.05 18.69 -12.84
N ARG A 223 -12.25 17.98 -13.95
CA ARG A 223 -13.55 17.44 -14.35
C ARG A 223 -13.41 16.00 -14.81
N VAL A 224 -14.32 15.14 -14.36
CA VAL A 224 -14.41 13.76 -14.83
C VAL A 224 -15.29 13.69 -16.07
N ARG A 225 -14.90 12.88 -17.05
CA ARG A 225 -15.73 12.53 -18.20
C ARG A 225 -15.75 11.03 -18.41
N ARG A 226 -16.86 10.52 -18.96
CA ARG A 226 -16.97 9.13 -19.41
C ARG A 226 -16.28 8.97 -20.76
N ASN A 227 -15.49 7.92 -20.89
CA ASN A 227 -14.88 7.53 -22.14
C ASN A 227 -15.96 6.90 -23.05
N PRO A 228 -15.95 7.18 -24.36
CA PRO A 228 -16.79 6.43 -25.30
C PRO A 228 -16.49 4.94 -25.15
N ARG A 229 -17.52 4.09 -25.14
CA ARG A 229 -17.34 2.63 -25.01
C ARG A 229 -16.39 2.16 -26.12
N ALA A 230 -15.23 1.60 -25.76
CA ALA A 230 -14.49 0.77 -26.69
C ALA A 230 -15.42 -0.40 -27.08
N PRO A 231 -15.52 -0.77 -28.37
CA PRO A 231 -16.22 -1.98 -28.77
C PRO A 231 -15.68 -3.17 -27.96
N PRO A 232 -16.53 -4.18 -27.63
CA PRO A 232 -16.03 -5.40 -27.00
C PRO A 232 -14.84 -5.92 -27.81
N LEU A 233 -13.73 -6.23 -27.13
CA LEU A 233 -12.60 -6.87 -27.79
C LEU A 233 -13.12 -8.13 -28.49
N PRO A 234 -12.80 -8.34 -29.79
CA PRO A 234 -13.21 -9.56 -30.47
C PRO A 234 -12.67 -10.77 -29.69
N PRO A 235 -13.43 -11.88 -29.62
CA PRO A 235 -12.97 -13.08 -28.95
C PRO A 235 -11.62 -13.48 -29.52
N LEU A 236 -10.65 -13.72 -28.62
CA LEU A 236 -9.33 -14.21 -29.01
C LEU A 236 -9.50 -15.45 -29.89
N PRO A 237 -8.85 -15.52 -31.06
CA PRO A 237 -8.91 -16.72 -31.87
C PRO A 237 -8.40 -17.90 -31.05
N PRO A 238 -9.02 -19.10 -31.18
CA PRO A 238 -8.53 -20.29 -30.50
C PRO A 238 -7.06 -20.48 -30.87
N ARG A 239 -6.23 -20.56 -29.83
CA ARG A 239 -4.80 -20.78 -29.94
C ARG A 239 -4.60 -22.10 -30.66
N ALA A 240 -4.35 -22.05 -31.98
CA ALA A 240 -3.91 -23.22 -32.71
C ALA A 240 -2.63 -23.70 -32.02
N LEU A 241 -2.66 -24.94 -31.53
CA LEU A 241 -1.47 -25.64 -31.06
C LEU A 241 -0.48 -25.66 -32.21
N ALA A 242 0.47 -24.71 -32.20
CA ALA A 242 1.60 -24.74 -33.11
C ALA A 242 2.42 -25.98 -32.75
N SER A 243 2.35 -26.97 -33.63
CA SER A 243 3.27 -28.09 -33.69
C SER A 243 4.71 -27.57 -33.72
N THR A 244 5.53 -28.12 -32.81
CA THR A 244 6.98 -28.07 -32.86
C THR A 244 7.52 -28.35 -34.26
N PRO A 245 8.46 -27.54 -34.78
CA PRO A 245 9.43 -28.02 -35.74
C PRO A 245 10.68 -28.50 -35.00
N ALA A 246 11.09 -29.71 -35.36
CA ALA A 246 12.32 -30.35 -34.98
C ALA A 246 13.54 -29.63 -35.60
N ALA A 247 14.70 -29.84 -34.96
CA ALA A 247 15.99 -29.34 -35.35
C ALA A 247 16.51 -29.93 -36.69
N ALA A 248 17.05 -29.06 -37.54
CA ALA A 248 18.08 -29.27 -38.56
C ALA A 248 18.32 -27.89 -39.22
N SER A 249 19.48 -27.43 -39.67
CA SER A 249 20.88 -27.87 -39.68
C SER A 249 21.67 -26.62 -40.11
N ALA A 250 22.94 -26.56 -39.74
CA ALA A 250 23.87 -25.48 -40.06
C ALA A 250 24.08 -25.29 -41.58
N GLU A 251 24.24 -24.05 -42.02
CA GLU A 251 25.06 -23.65 -43.17
C GLU A 251 25.28 -22.11 -43.14
N GLU A 252 26.55 -21.71 -43.12
CA GLU A 252 27.07 -20.33 -43.29
C GLU A 252 26.90 -19.86 -44.75
N PRO A 253 26.82 -18.55 -45.00
CA PRO A 253 27.98 -17.94 -45.65
C PRO A 253 28.32 -16.52 -45.19
N ASP A 254 29.63 -16.26 -45.19
CA ASP A 254 30.30 -14.96 -45.19
C ASP A 254 29.70 -13.99 -46.23
N GLU A 255 29.44 -12.73 -45.84
CA GLU A 255 29.82 -11.54 -46.60
C GLU A 255 29.75 -10.28 -45.71
N GLU A 256 30.87 -9.55 -45.66
CA GLU A 256 31.00 -8.19 -45.14
C GLU A 256 30.40 -7.19 -46.16
N PRO A 257 29.77 -6.08 -45.72
CA PRO A 257 30.55 -4.83 -45.77
C PRO A 257 30.20 -3.83 -44.63
N SER A 258 31.25 -3.37 -43.95
CA SER A 258 31.54 -1.95 -43.73
C SER A 258 30.42 -0.92 -43.93
N ARG A 259 29.84 -0.36 -42.84
CA ARG A 259 29.82 1.09 -42.51
C ARG A 259 28.82 1.47 -41.41
N ALA A 260 29.30 2.34 -40.52
CA ALA A 260 28.59 3.19 -39.56
C ALA A 260 27.94 2.43 -38.37
N LEU A 261 28.34 2.60 -37.12
CA LEU A 261 28.52 3.86 -36.40
C LEU A 261 29.52 3.66 -35.24
N SER A 262 30.69 4.28 -35.36
CA SER A 262 31.57 4.58 -34.22
C SER A 262 31.26 6.00 -33.76
N ALA A 263 30.56 6.13 -32.64
CA ALA A 263 30.50 7.27 -31.73
C ALA A 263 29.41 6.90 -30.71
N LEU A 264 29.67 6.74 -29.42
CA LEU A 264 30.20 7.78 -28.55
C LEU A 264 30.97 7.16 -27.38
N SER A 265 32.14 7.76 -27.15
CA SER A 265 33.06 7.52 -26.06
C SER A 265 32.49 8.00 -24.72
N LEU A 266 32.78 7.25 -23.67
CA LEU A 266 32.72 7.67 -22.27
C LEU A 266 33.82 8.69 -22.02
N GLU A 267 33.47 9.89 -21.55
CA GLU A 267 34.38 10.75 -20.80
C GLU A 267 33.67 11.29 -19.55
N SER A 268 34.23 10.89 -18.41
CA SER A 268 34.00 11.41 -17.08
C SER A 268 34.76 12.72 -16.89
N ASP A 269 34.14 13.75 -16.30
CA ASP A 269 34.90 14.70 -15.47
C ASP A 269 34.05 15.38 -14.39
N GLU A 270 34.73 15.73 -13.30
CA GLU A 270 34.25 16.15 -11.99
C GLU A 270 33.65 17.56 -11.94
N GLY A 271 32.73 17.78 -10.99
CA GLY A 271 32.24 19.12 -10.66
C GLY A 271 31.41 19.18 -9.38
N LYS A 272 32.07 19.40 -8.24
CA LYS A 272 31.44 19.68 -6.93
C LYS A 272 30.43 20.82 -7.03
N ARG A 273 29.15 20.55 -6.76
CA ARG A 273 28.18 21.56 -6.32
C ARG A 273 27.51 21.11 -5.02
N LYS A 274 27.92 21.72 -3.91
CA LYS A 274 27.20 21.69 -2.64
C LYS A 274 25.86 22.41 -2.84
N TYR A 275 24.77 21.65 -2.86
CA TYR A 275 23.43 22.21 -2.83
C TYR A 275 23.06 22.52 -1.38
N SER A 276 22.86 23.79 -1.07
CA SER A 276 22.26 24.23 0.19
C SER A 276 20.92 24.87 -0.14
N PRO A 277 19.78 24.37 0.38
CA PRO A 277 18.53 25.06 0.21
C PRO A 277 18.52 26.28 1.15
N VAL A 278 18.76 27.44 0.57
CA VAL A 278 18.26 28.71 1.07
C VAL A 278 16.75 28.64 0.89
N TYR A 279 15.99 28.49 1.97
CA TYR A 279 14.72 29.14 2.29
C TYR A 279 14.14 28.50 3.55
N LYS A 280 14.06 29.29 4.63
CA LYS A 280 13.37 28.93 5.87
C LYS A 280 11.87 28.96 5.61
N PHE A 281 11.18 27.84 5.81
CA PHE A 281 9.72 27.81 5.87
C PHE A 281 9.22 28.65 7.06
N PRO A 282 8.23 29.54 6.88
CA PRO A 282 7.36 29.93 7.98
C PRO A 282 6.52 28.71 8.35
N SER A 283 6.61 28.27 9.61
CA SER A 283 5.72 27.24 10.15
C SER A 283 4.28 27.74 10.09
N ILE A 284 3.48 27.24 9.16
CA ILE A 284 2.03 27.44 9.22
C ILE A 284 1.47 26.46 10.24
N SER A 285 1.31 26.96 11.46
CA SER A 285 0.57 26.33 12.55
C SER A 285 -0.91 26.63 12.39
N TYR A 286 -1.66 25.82 11.63
CA TYR A 286 -3.13 25.81 11.70
C TYR A 286 -3.68 24.40 11.50
N CYS A 287 -3.63 23.62 12.59
CA CYS A 287 -4.65 22.61 12.90
C CYS A 287 -5.00 22.81 14.37
N ARG A 288 -5.85 23.81 14.66
CA ARG A 288 -6.61 23.80 15.91
C ARG A 288 -7.94 23.11 15.63
N ASP A 289 -8.21 22.14 16.48
CA ASP A 289 -9.42 21.35 16.60
C ASP A 289 -10.69 22.05 16.10
N THR A 290 -11.24 21.57 14.99
CA THR A 290 -12.66 21.73 14.72
C THR A 290 -13.31 20.37 14.76
N LYS A 291 -14.15 20.18 15.77
CA LYS A 291 -15.02 19.03 15.98
C LYS A 291 -15.72 18.66 14.68
N ASN A 292 -15.66 17.38 14.35
CA ASN A 292 -16.48 16.76 13.30
C ASN A 292 -17.94 16.79 13.74
N ASP A 293 -18.66 17.86 13.37
CA ASP A 293 -20.11 17.87 13.34
C ASP A 293 -20.55 18.07 11.90
N TYR A 294 -20.56 17.00 11.10
CA TYR A 294 -21.47 16.93 9.96
C TYR A 294 -22.17 15.57 9.95
N LEU A 295 -23.44 15.70 10.32
CA LEU A 295 -24.50 14.73 10.40
C LEU A 295 -24.69 13.94 9.09
N TYR A 296 -25.11 12.70 9.30
CA TYR A 296 -25.84 11.85 8.37
C TYR A 296 -26.98 12.58 7.65
N ILE A 297 -27.00 12.50 6.32
CA ILE A 297 -28.17 12.13 5.51
C ILE A 297 -27.67 11.28 4.33
#